data_AF-A0A240E8L8-F1
#
_entry.id   AF-A0A240E8L8-F1
#
_cell.length_a   1.000
_cell.length_b   1.000
_cell.length_c   1.000
_cell.angle_alpha   90.00
_cell.angle_beta   90.00
_cell.angle_gamma   90.00
#
_symmetry.space_group_name_H-M   'P 1'
#
loop_
_entity.id
_entity.type
_entity.pdbx_description
1 polymer ?
#
loop_
_entity_poly.entity_id
_entity_poly.type
_entity_poly.pdbx_seq_one_letter_code
_entity_poly.pdbx_strand_id
1 'polypeptide(L)'
;MITFDDVKIGPNLYQLKELTFNEALKVSVIQKDLNEKRITEFLRNVLVSDQDPLKMFVQERYAILLKYLEKQTNTLLSINIDMQQYLPKLNTDWLPEISVKGAVVRQMSGFEAEYLESKCKSVAEWIACAMAIQLKYDKHEKLDAFPDPEENDFEIHFLERLEYLKSLPQSEFEQHYQVYADLNDLLCTVVDLAVNDQGFVVRGTDDAPLRFCPSAAFIGFVKDVDELRYGNSIQTQ
;
A
#
# COMPACT_ATOMS: atom_id res chain seq x y z
N MET A 1 -21.77 -17.06 -7.03
CA MET A 1 -20.43 -17.30 -6.47
C MET A 1 -19.46 -16.72 -7.47
N ILE A 2 -18.73 -15.70 -7.06
CA ILE A 2 -17.74 -15.04 -7.91
C ILE A 2 -16.52 -15.95 -7.99
N THR A 3 -16.04 -16.23 -9.20
CA THR A 3 -14.80 -16.97 -9.42
C THR A 3 -13.70 -15.98 -9.77
N PHE A 4 -12.53 -16.15 -9.15
CA PHE A 4 -11.35 -15.34 -9.37
C PHE A 4 -10.34 -16.14 -10.19
N ASP A 5 -9.71 -15.47 -11.16
CA ASP A 5 -8.55 -16.02 -11.86
C ASP A 5 -7.33 -15.93 -10.94
N ASP A 6 -6.35 -16.81 -11.15
CA ASP A 6 -5.07 -16.72 -10.43
C ASP A 6 -4.39 -15.38 -10.75
N VAL A 7 -3.92 -14.70 -9.72
CA VAL A 7 -3.21 -13.42 -9.84
C VAL A 7 -1.72 -13.69 -9.75
N LYS A 8 -1.01 -13.52 -10.87
CA LYS A 8 0.46 -13.67 -10.91
C LYS A 8 1.11 -12.30 -10.74
N ILE A 9 2.02 -12.20 -9.76
CA ILE A 9 2.80 -10.99 -9.49
C ILE A 9 4.26 -11.41 -9.28
N GLY A 10 5.13 -11.06 -10.24
CA GLY A 10 6.51 -11.53 -10.22
C GLY A 10 6.61 -13.06 -10.12
N PRO A 11 7.35 -13.60 -9.13
CA PRO A 11 7.45 -15.05 -8.91
C PRO A 11 6.24 -15.64 -8.16
N ASN A 12 5.37 -14.81 -7.58
CA ASN A 12 4.29 -15.24 -6.70
C ASN A 12 3.00 -15.48 -7.50
N LEU A 13 2.25 -16.50 -7.08
CA LEU A 13 0.94 -16.83 -7.64
C LEU A 13 -0.09 -16.83 -6.50
N TYR A 14 -1.13 -16.02 -6.64
CA TYR A 14 -2.14 -15.81 -5.63
C TYR A 14 -3.49 -16.35 -6.08
N GLN A 15 -4.13 -17.10 -5.19
CA GLN A 15 -5.50 -17.59 -5.38
C GLN A 15 -6.44 -16.84 -4.44
N LEU A 16 -7.56 -16.38 -4.98
CA LEU A 16 -8.52 -15.56 -4.26
C LEU A 16 -9.85 -16.29 -4.08
N LYS A 17 -10.54 -15.99 -2.99
CA LYS A 17 -11.93 -16.39 -2.74
C LYS A 17 -12.80 -15.18 -2.44
N GLU A 18 -14.09 -15.33 -2.70
CA GLU A 18 -15.10 -14.33 -2.34
C GLU A 18 -15.16 -14.17 -0.82
N LEU A 19 -15.23 -12.92 -0.34
CA LEU A 19 -15.48 -12.64 1.08
C LEU A 19 -16.82 -13.22 1.51
N THR A 20 -16.81 -13.95 2.63
CA THR A 20 -18.05 -14.25 3.34
C THR A 20 -18.56 -13.00 4.10
N PHE A 21 -19.83 -13.03 4.48
CA PHE A 21 -20.44 -11.98 5.28
C PHE A 21 -19.66 -11.65 6.57
N ASN A 22 -19.28 -12.70 7.33
CA ASN A 22 -18.56 -12.52 8.59
C ASN A 22 -17.17 -11.93 8.37
N GLU A 23 -16.48 -12.34 7.32
CA GLU A 23 -15.16 -11.81 6.96
C GLU A 23 -15.24 -10.34 6.54
N ALA A 24 -16.25 -9.97 5.76
CA ALA A 24 -16.48 -8.57 5.39
C ALA A 24 -16.78 -7.68 6.62
N LEU A 25 -17.50 -8.20 7.62
CA LEU A 25 -17.70 -7.49 8.90
C LEU A 25 -16.38 -7.29 9.67
N LYS A 26 -15.46 -8.26 9.68
CA LYS A 26 -14.15 -8.08 10.33
C LYS A 26 -13.35 -6.94 9.71
N VAL A 27 -13.43 -6.77 8.39
CA VAL A 27 -12.80 -5.64 7.71
C VAL A 27 -13.53 -4.33 8.04
N SER A 28 -14.86 -4.34 8.02
CA SER A 28 -15.66 -3.11 8.26
C SER A 28 -15.56 -2.57 9.68
N VAL A 29 -15.19 -3.39 10.68
CA VAL A 29 -15.01 -2.90 12.05
C VAL A 29 -13.73 -2.09 12.29
N ILE A 30 -12.78 -2.13 11.37
CA ILE A 30 -11.54 -1.35 11.43
C ILE A 30 -11.85 0.10 11.01
N GLN A 31 -11.22 1.11 11.63
CA GLN A 31 -11.51 2.51 11.29
C GLN A 31 -11.18 2.85 9.83
N LYS A 32 -11.92 3.79 9.21
CA LYS A 32 -11.80 4.11 7.77
C LYS A 32 -10.48 4.80 7.41
N ASP A 33 -9.93 5.55 8.35
CA ASP A 33 -8.62 6.19 8.28
C ASP A 33 -7.46 5.21 8.41
N LEU A 34 -7.72 3.95 8.79
CA LEU A 34 -6.75 2.87 8.83
C LEU A 34 -6.90 1.94 7.60
N ASN A 35 -6.66 2.49 6.41
CA ASN A 35 -6.81 1.78 5.14
C ASN A 35 -5.80 0.63 4.97
N GLU A 36 -4.53 0.81 5.33
CA GLU A 36 -3.52 -0.25 5.25
C GLU A 36 -3.88 -1.40 6.17
N LYS A 37 -4.36 -1.11 7.39
CA LYS A 37 -4.87 -2.15 8.29
C LYS A 37 -6.11 -2.86 7.74
N ARG A 38 -7.03 -2.12 7.11
CA ARG A 38 -8.18 -2.70 6.40
C ARG A 38 -7.72 -3.61 5.26
N ILE A 39 -6.71 -3.22 4.48
CA ILE A 39 -6.16 -4.03 3.38
C ILE A 39 -5.56 -5.33 3.93
N THR A 40 -4.81 -5.27 5.02
CA THR A 40 -4.27 -6.48 5.66
C THR A 40 -5.38 -7.43 6.10
N GLU A 41 -6.38 -6.96 6.85
CA GLU A 41 -7.49 -7.81 7.28
C GLU A 41 -8.27 -8.34 6.08
N PHE A 42 -8.49 -7.53 5.05
CA PHE A 42 -9.11 -7.96 3.81
C PHE A 42 -8.33 -9.12 3.17
N LEU A 43 -7.03 -8.95 2.95
CA LEU A 43 -6.16 -9.96 2.34
C LEU A 43 -6.10 -11.25 3.15
N ARG A 44 -6.08 -11.17 4.49
CA ARG A 44 -6.16 -12.35 5.37
C ARG A 44 -7.40 -13.21 5.12
N ASN A 45 -8.49 -12.60 4.65
CA ASN A 45 -9.75 -13.30 4.43
C ASN A 45 -10.03 -13.64 2.94
N VAL A 46 -9.35 -13.01 1.97
CA VAL A 46 -9.54 -13.32 0.54
C VAL A 46 -8.46 -14.22 -0.05
N LEU A 47 -7.25 -14.25 0.52
CA LEU A 47 -6.20 -15.15 0.07
C LEU A 47 -6.52 -16.59 0.48
N VAL A 48 -6.38 -17.53 -0.45
CA VAL A 48 -6.50 -18.96 -0.17
C VAL A 48 -5.20 -19.53 0.42
N SER A 49 -4.06 -18.93 0.07
CA SER A 49 -2.75 -19.29 0.61
C SER A 49 -2.54 -18.74 2.02
N ASP A 50 -1.80 -19.46 2.86
CA ASP A 50 -1.37 -19.03 4.22
C ASP A 50 -0.29 -17.93 4.21
N GLN A 51 -0.24 -17.10 3.16
CA GLN A 51 0.68 -15.97 3.13
C GLN A 51 0.23 -14.89 4.11
N ASP A 52 1.18 -14.38 4.91
CA ASP A 52 0.91 -13.29 5.85
C ASP A 52 0.92 -11.94 5.11
N PRO A 53 -0.22 -11.21 5.05
CA PRO A 53 -0.27 -9.95 4.30
C PRO A 53 0.64 -8.84 4.83
N LEU A 54 1.12 -8.97 6.07
CA LEU A 54 2.12 -8.07 6.64
C LEU A 54 3.52 -8.25 6.01
N LYS A 55 3.84 -9.45 5.51
CA LYS A 55 5.11 -9.76 4.85
C LYS A 55 5.07 -9.51 3.34
N MET A 56 3.89 -9.35 2.77
CA MET A 56 3.71 -9.02 1.35
C MET A 56 4.13 -7.59 1.07
N PHE A 57 4.62 -7.31 -0.12
CA PHE A 57 4.93 -5.96 -0.53
C PHE A 57 3.66 -5.14 -0.80
N VAL A 58 3.73 -3.82 -0.58
CA VAL A 58 2.57 -2.92 -0.77
C VAL A 58 2.03 -3.01 -2.20
N GLN A 59 2.89 -3.10 -3.22
CA GLN A 59 2.45 -3.25 -4.61
C GLN A 59 1.66 -4.55 -4.84
N GLU A 60 2.06 -5.67 -4.22
CA GLU A 60 1.32 -6.93 -4.31
C GLU A 60 -0.07 -6.80 -3.67
N ARG A 61 -0.11 -6.20 -2.48
CA ARG A 61 -1.34 -5.98 -1.70
C ARG A 61 -2.36 -5.17 -2.49
N TYR A 62 -1.93 -4.05 -3.09
CA TYR A 62 -2.80 -3.20 -3.92
C TYR A 62 -3.19 -3.86 -5.25
N ALA A 63 -2.29 -4.59 -5.91
CA ALA A 63 -2.61 -5.29 -7.14
C ALA A 63 -3.69 -6.37 -6.93
N ILE A 64 -3.59 -7.12 -5.83
CA ILE A 64 -4.59 -8.13 -5.46
C ILE A 64 -5.94 -7.47 -5.14
N LEU A 65 -5.95 -6.37 -4.39
CA LEU A 65 -7.17 -5.61 -4.13
C LEU A 65 -7.82 -5.14 -5.45
N LEU A 66 -7.05 -4.57 -6.37
CA LEU A 66 -7.54 -4.12 -7.67
C LEU A 66 -8.14 -5.28 -8.48
N LYS A 67 -7.45 -6.43 -8.54
CA LYS A 67 -7.95 -7.64 -9.23
C LYS A 67 -9.21 -8.21 -8.60
N TYR A 68 -9.32 -8.14 -7.27
CA TYR A 68 -10.53 -8.54 -6.58
C TYR A 68 -11.70 -7.62 -6.95
N LEU A 69 -11.48 -6.30 -6.91
CA LEU A 69 -12.50 -5.30 -7.24
C LEU A 69 -12.94 -5.39 -8.71
N GLU A 70 -12.02 -5.63 -9.65
CA GLU A 70 -12.31 -5.85 -11.09
C GLU A 70 -13.35 -6.97 -11.32
N LYS A 71 -13.34 -8.02 -10.50
CA LYS A 71 -14.33 -9.11 -10.59
C LYS A 71 -15.65 -8.76 -9.91
N GLN A 72 -15.64 -7.93 -8.87
CA GLN A 72 -16.84 -7.47 -8.19
C GLN A 72 -17.59 -6.35 -8.93
N THR A 73 -16.91 -5.56 -9.77
CA THR A 73 -17.53 -4.55 -10.65
C THR A 73 -18.38 -5.16 -11.78
N ASN A 74 -18.52 -6.48 -11.86
CA ASN A 74 -19.55 -7.13 -12.69
C ASN A 74 -20.88 -7.36 -11.94
N THR A 75 -21.05 -6.80 -10.75
CA THR A 75 -22.30 -6.84 -9.97
C THR A 75 -23.16 -5.60 -10.22
N LEU A 76 -24.48 -5.70 -10.03
CA LEU A 76 -25.53 -4.70 -10.35
C LEU A 76 -25.31 -3.25 -9.81
N LEU A 77 -24.30 -3.03 -8.98
CA LEU A 77 -23.97 -1.75 -8.32
C LEU A 77 -22.61 -1.18 -8.76
N SER A 78 -22.08 -1.66 -9.88
CA SER A 78 -20.72 -1.38 -10.34
C SER A 78 -20.44 0.09 -10.60
N ILE A 79 -19.40 0.61 -9.95
CA ILE A 79 -18.71 1.82 -10.39
C ILE A 79 -17.95 1.46 -11.68
N ASN A 80 -18.17 2.20 -12.76
CA ASN A 80 -17.54 2.00 -14.06
C ASN A 80 -16.10 2.56 -14.07
N ILE A 81 -15.23 2.04 -13.20
CA ILE A 81 -13.79 2.34 -13.21
C ILE A 81 -13.10 1.20 -13.94
N ASP A 82 -12.32 1.55 -14.98
CA ASP A 82 -11.46 0.61 -15.68
C ASP A 82 -10.21 0.31 -14.83
N MET A 83 -10.27 -0.78 -14.05
CA MET A 83 -9.20 -1.19 -13.15
C MET A 83 -7.89 -1.51 -13.87
N GLN A 84 -7.91 -1.78 -15.18
CA GLN A 84 -6.70 -2.10 -15.95
C GLN A 84 -5.77 -0.91 -16.09
N GLN A 85 -6.32 0.31 -16.06
CA GLN A 85 -5.55 1.56 -16.12
C GLN A 85 -4.68 1.78 -14.88
N TYR A 86 -5.00 1.10 -13.77
CA TYR A 86 -4.25 1.12 -12.51
C TYR A 86 -3.29 -0.08 -12.34
N LEU A 87 -3.25 -0.97 -13.34
CA LEU A 87 -2.35 -2.13 -13.40
C LEU A 87 -1.48 -2.14 -14.68
N PRO A 88 -0.95 -0.99 -15.16
CA PRO A 88 -0.35 -0.91 -16.49
C PRO A 88 0.90 -1.78 -16.65
N LYS A 89 1.54 -2.14 -15.54
CA LYS A 89 2.82 -2.86 -15.52
C LYS A 89 2.74 -4.27 -14.94
N LEU A 90 1.54 -4.82 -14.69
CA LEU A 90 1.37 -6.14 -14.06
C LEU A 90 2.18 -7.28 -14.69
N ASN A 91 2.50 -7.19 -15.99
CA ASN A 91 3.28 -8.17 -16.74
C ASN A 91 4.77 -7.81 -16.91
N THR A 92 5.28 -6.81 -16.19
CA THR A 92 6.70 -6.42 -16.24
C THR A 92 7.52 -7.22 -15.22
N ASP A 93 8.84 -7.18 -15.38
CA ASP A 93 9.76 -7.87 -14.47
C ASP A 93 9.65 -7.30 -13.06
N TRP A 94 9.41 -8.18 -12.10
CA TRP A 94 9.31 -7.83 -10.70
C TRP A 94 10.67 -7.48 -10.11
N LEU A 95 10.74 -6.33 -9.43
CA LEU A 95 11.95 -5.86 -8.77
C LEU A 95 11.68 -5.68 -7.26
N PRO A 96 12.30 -6.48 -6.38
CA PRO A 96 12.18 -6.27 -4.93
C PRO A 96 12.95 -5.02 -4.47
N GLU A 97 14.01 -4.66 -5.21
CA GLU A 97 14.83 -3.48 -4.99
C GLU A 97 15.50 -3.02 -6.30
N ILE A 98 15.97 -1.78 -6.31
CA ILE A 98 16.75 -1.18 -7.39
C ILE A 98 17.98 -0.47 -6.82
N SER A 99 19.12 -0.57 -7.53
CA SER A 99 20.38 0.06 -7.13
C SER A 99 20.97 0.88 -8.26
N VAL A 100 21.29 2.15 -7.99
CA VAL A 100 21.95 3.06 -8.93
C VAL A 100 22.99 3.89 -8.17
N LYS A 101 24.25 3.85 -8.63
CA LYS A 101 25.36 4.69 -8.11
C LYS A 101 25.53 4.63 -6.58
N GLY A 102 25.31 3.47 -5.98
CA GLY A 102 25.46 3.25 -4.53
C GLY A 102 24.25 3.64 -3.68
N ALA A 103 23.19 4.16 -4.30
CA ALA A 103 21.87 4.30 -3.69
C ALA A 103 21.01 3.08 -4.01
N VAL A 104 20.29 2.55 -3.02
CA VAL A 104 19.39 1.41 -3.16
C VAL A 104 18.02 1.80 -2.63
N VAL A 105 16.96 1.51 -3.39
CA VAL A 105 15.58 1.63 -2.92
C VAL A 105 14.91 0.27 -2.98
N ARG A 106 14.27 -0.14 -1.88
CA ARG A 106 13.52 -1.41 -1.80
C ARG A 106 12.03 -1.21 -1.68
N GLN A 107 11.27 -2.27 -1.99
CA GLN A 107 9.84 -2.26 -1.77
C GLN A 107 9.52 -2.27 -0.26
N MET A 108 8.43 -1.60 0.09
CA MET A 108 7.87 -1.57 1.44
C MET A 108 6.96 -2.79 1.65
N SER A 109 7.02 -3.37 2.84
CA SER A 109 6.14 -4.46 3.31
C SER A 109 4.81 -3.94 3.86
N GLY A 110 3.84 -4.84 4.02
CA GLY A 110 2.55 -4.53 4.65
C GLY A 110 2.67 -4.09 6.10
N PHE A 111 3.60 -4.68 6.86
CA PHE A 111 3.91 -4.26 8.24
C PHE A 111 4.35 -2.80 8.29
N GLU A 112 5.30 -2.43 7.44
CA GLU A 112 5.83 -1.08 7.38
C GLU A 112 4.78 -0.07 6.95
N ALA A 113 3.91 -0.43 5.99
CA ALA A 113 2.81 0.42 5.56
C ALA A 113 1.80 0.70 6.69
N GLU A 114 1.41 -0.34 7.45
CA GLU A 114 0.55 -0.17 8.63
C GLU A 114 1.25 0.63 9.74
N TYR A 115 2.55 0.41 9.94
CA TYR A 115 3.32 1.17 10.90
C TYR A 115 3.32 2.66 10.52
N LEU A 116 3.59 3.00 9.26
CA LEU A 116 3.53 4.39 8.78
C LEU A 116 2.14 4.99 8.90
N GLU A 117 1.09 4.25 8.58
CA GLU A 117 -0.30 4.68 8.75
C GLU A 117 -0.62 5.09 10.19
N SER A 118 -0.06 4.39 11.17
CA SER A 118 -0.27 4.72 12.59
C SER A 118 0.49 5.97 13.06
N LYS A 119 1.46 6.47 12.29
CA LYS A 119 2.38 7.55 12.69
C LYS A 119 2.22 8.82 11.86
N CYS A 120 2.00 8.69 10.56
CA CYS A 120 1.99 9.80 9.60
C CYS A 120 0.62 10.50 9.54
N LYS A 121 0.63 11.82 9.47
CA LYS A 121 -0.57 12.68 9.42
C LYS A 121 -0.57 13.66 8.24
N SER A 122 0.54 13.72 7.50
CA SER A 122 0.70 14.59 6.34
C SER A 122 1.50 13.90 5.25
N VAL A 123 1.33 14.34 4.01
CA VAL A 123 2.07 13.83 2.84
C VAL A 123 3.59 13.96 3.03
N ALA A 124 4.05 15.04 3.68
CA ALA A 124 5.46 15.25 3.98
C ALA A 124 6.02 14.19 4.94
N GLU A 125 5.26 13.86 6.00
CA GLU A 125 5.63 12.79 6.92
C GLU A 125 5.64 11.43 6.23
N TRP A 126 4.64 11.12 5.40
CA TRP A 126 4.61 9.90 4.60
C TRP A 126 5.85 9.75 3.72
N ILE A 127 6.23 10.80 3.00
CA ILE A 127 7.43 10.79 2.14
C ILE A 127 8.70 10.60 2.99
N ALA A 128 8.88 11.40 4.04
CA ALA A 128 10.09 11.32 4.87
C ALA A 128 10.23 9.96 5.57
N CYS A 129 9.13 9.40 6.08
CA CYS A 129 9.15 8.09 6.72
C CYS A 129 9.34 6.95 5.69
N ALA A 130 8.75 7.05 4.50
CA ALA A 130 9.00 6.10 3.41
C ALA A 130 10.48 6.10 3.00
N MET A 131 11.10 7.27 2.85
CA MET A 131 12.55 7.39 2.62
C MET A 131 13.35 6.72 3.75
N ALA A 132 12.99 6.99 5.02
CA ALA A 132 13.64 6.37 6.16
C ALA A 132 13.52 4.84 6.16
N ILE A 133 12.48 4.25 5.61
CA ILE A 133 12.33 2.78 5.49
C ILE A 133 13.07 2.23 4.25
N GLN A 134 12.92 2.90 3.11
CA GLN A 134 13.18 2.30 1.81
C GLN A 134 14.51 2.71 1.18
N LEU A 135 15.17 3.78 1.62
CA LEU A 135 16.37 4.33 0.96
C LEU A 135 17.67 3.96 1.70
N LYS A 136 18.61 3.31 1.01
CA LYS A 136 19.92 2.96 1.56
C LYS A 136 21.02 3.55 0.69
N TYR A 137 22.14 3.92 1.32
CA TYR A 137 23.37 4.31 0.64
C TYR A 137 24.52 3.45 1.14
N ASP A 138 25.29 2.88 0.21
CA ASP A 138 26.43 2.03 0.58
C ASP A 138 27.44 2.78 1.44
N LYS A 139 27.76 2.22 2.62
CA LYS A 139 28.74 2.76 3.59
C LYS A 139 28.35 4.12 4.19
N HIS A 140 27.07 4.50 4.15
CA HIS A 140 26.59 5.73 4.76
C HIS A 140 26.37 5.56 6.26
N GLU A 141 26.84 6.49 7.09
CA GLU A 141 26.83 6.37 8.56
C GLU A 141 25.47 6.01 9.16
N LYS A 142 24.40 6.59 8.61
CA LYS A 142 23.03 6.41 9.10
C LYS A 142 22.11 5.67 8.14
N LEU A 143 22.52 5.43 6.91
CA LEU A 143 21.64 4.92 5.86
C LEU A 143 22.22 3.68 5.16
N ASP A 144 23.15 2.97 5.79
CA ASP A 144 23.85 1.81 5.21
C ASP A 144 23.07 0.49 5.29
N ALA A 145 22.08 0.38 6.17
CA ALA A 145 21.20 -0.76 6.30
C ALA A 145 19.72 -0.34 6.35
N PHE A 146 18.83 -1.14 5.79
CA PHE A 146 17.39 -0.94 5.96
C PHE A 146 16.98 -1.30 7.40
N PRO A 147 15.94 -0.65 7.97
CA PRO A 147 15.31 -1.18 9.16
C PRO A 147 14.62 -2.51 8.81
N ASP A 148 14.81 -3.54 9.64
CA ASP A 148 14.25 -4.87 9.43
C ASP A 148 13.02 -5.06 10.35
N PRO A 149 11.81 -5.26 9.81
CA PRO A 149 10.59 -5.53 10.58
C PRO A 149 10.65 -6.76 11.50
N GLU A 150 11.55 -7.72 11.25
CA GLU A 150 11.69 -8.92 12.07
C GLU A 150 12.66 -8.70 13.27
N GLU A 151 13.38 -7.59 13.30
CA GLU A 151 14.29 -7.23 14.39
C GLU A 151 13.55 -6.48 15.53
N ASN A 152 13.94 -6.77 16.77
CA ASN A 152 13.31 -6.17 17.96
C ASN A 152 13.51 -4.65 18.06
N ASP A 153 14.52 -4.12 17.39
CA ASP A 153 14.93 -2.72 17.38
C ASP A 153 14.54 -1.98 16.08
N PHE A 154 13.62 -2.55 15.28
CA PHE A 154 13.06 -1.90 14.08
C PHE A 154 12.72 -0.42 14.31
N GLU A 155 11.93 -0.10 15.35
CA GLU A 155 11.49 1.27 15.63
C GLU A 155 12.67 2.19 15.97
N ILE A 156 13.69 1.68 16.67
CA ILE A 156 14.88 2.45 17.02
C ILE A 156 15.67 2.79 15.76
N HIS A 157 15.97 1.79 14.93
CA HIS A 157 16.72 1.98 13.69
C HIS A 157 15.97 2.89 12.70
N PHE A 158 14.65 2.70 12.56
CA PHE A 158 13.79 3.59 11.78
C PHE A 158 13.86 5.04 12.27
N LEU A 159 13.74 5.28 13.58
CA LEU A 159 13.77 6.61 14.16
C LEU A 159 15.14 7.28 13.99
N GLU A 160 16.24 6.56 14.15
CA GLU A 160 17.59 7.11 13.91
C GLU A 160 17.76 7.59 12.47
N ARG A 161 17.28 6.79 11.51
CA ARG A 161 17.28 7.13 10.08
C ARG A 161 16.41 8.34 9.77
N LEU A 162 15.22 8.39 10.36
CA LEU A 162 14.30 9.51 10.19
C LEU A 162 14.83 10.81 10.80
N GLU A 163 15.39 10.76 12.01
CA GLU A 163 15.97 11.92 12.67
C GLU A 163 17.20 12.45 11.92
N TYR A 164 18.02 11.56 11.36
CA TYR A 164 19.08 11.96 10.44
C TYR A 164 18.51 12.76 9.25
N LEU A 165 17.55 12.20 8.52
CA LEU A 165 16.94 12.87 7.36
C LEU A 165 16.33 14.23 7.72
N LYS A 166 15.64 14.32 8.87
CA LYS A 166 15.02 15.57 9.36
C LYS A 166 16.04 16.63 9.80
N SER A 167 17.24 16.21 10.20
CA SER A 167 18.30 17.12 10.63
C SER A 167 19.04 17.79 9.46
N LEU A 168 18.86 17.29 8.24
CA LEU A 168 19.54 17.79 7.06
C LEU A 168 19.08 19.21 6.67
N PRO A 169 19.99 20.06 6.15
CA PRO A 169 19.60 21.25 5.43
C PRO A 169 18.66 20.93 4.26
N GLN A 170 17.73 21.82 3.95
CA GLN A 170 16.71 21.61 2.90
C GLN A 170 17.33 21.19 1.55
N SER A 171 18.45 21.80 1.15
CA SER A 171 19.12 21.46 -0.11
C SER A 171 19.73 20.05 -0.13
N GLU A 172 20.15 19.53 1.02
CA GLU A 172 20.68 18.17 1.14
C GLU A 172 19.55 17.15 1.20
N PHE A 173 18.48 17.44 1.96
CA PHE A 173 17.27 16.62 1.95
C PHE A 173 16.70 16.46 0.54
N GLU A 174 16.62 17.55 -0.22
CA GLU A 174 16.12 17.55 -1.61
C GLU A 174 16.95 16.63 -2.51
N GLN A 175 18.28 16.56 -2.33
CA GLN A 175 19.14 15.66 -3.09
C GLN A 175 18.80 14.19 -2.79
N HIS A 176 18.60 13.83 -1.52
CA HIS A 176 18.18 12.48 -1.15
C HIS A 176 16.77 12.17 -1.66
N TYR A 177 15.87 13.14 -1.60
CA TYR A 177 14.50 13.00 -2.09
C TYR A 177 14.47 12.75 -3.60
N GLN A 178 15.23 13.50 -4.39
CA GLN A 178 15.27 13.30 -5.85
C GLN A 178 15.81 11.91 -6.21
N VAL A 179 16.89 11.46 -5.56
CA VAL A 179 17.42 10.11 -5.78
C VAL A 179 16.39 9.04 -5.40
N TYR A 180 15.71 9.23 -4.26
CA TYR A 180 14.66 8.32 -3.84
C TYR A 180 13.48 8.29 -4.83
N ALA A 181 12.99 9.45 -5.26
CA ALA A 181 11.87 9.58 -6.19
C ALA A 181 12.18 8.90 -7.53
N ASP A 182 13.35 9.19 -8.12
CA ASP A 182 13.79 8.59 -9.39
C ASP A 182 13.85 7.05 -9.30
N LEU A 183 14.40 6.53 -8.20
CA LEU A 183 14.50 5.09 -7.97
C LEU A 183 13.14 4.45 -7.66
N ASN A 184 12.31 5.11 -6.87
CA ASN A 184 10.99 4.60 -6.49
C ASN A 184 10.04 4.52 -7.70
N ASP A 185 10.11 5.49 -8.62
CA ASP A 185 9.35 5.47 -9.87
C ASP A 185 9.73 4.28 -10.77
N LEU A 186 11.01 3.90 -10.78
CA LEU A 186 11.50 2.70 -11.47
C LEU A 186 11.10 1.40 -10.76
N LEU A 187 10.98 1.44 -9.43
CA LEU A 187 10.60 0.30 -8.60
C LEU A 187 9.10 -0.04 -8.68
N CYS A 188 8.26 0.93 -9.05
CA CYS A 188 6.83 0.74 -9.31
C CYS A 188 6.60 -0.09 -10.58
N THR A 189 6.67 -1.42 -10.44
CA THR A 189 6.64 -2.42 -11.52
C THR A 189 5.29 -3.11 -11.67
N VAL A 190 4.33 -2.91 -10.76
CA VAL A 190 2.99 -3.52 -10.88
C VAL A 190 1.91 -2.48 -10.78
N VAL A 191 1.98 -1.70 -9.71
CA VAL A 191 1.08 -0.60 -9.37
C VAL A 191 1.93 0.65 -9.20
N ASP A 192 1.53 1.75 -9.80
CA ASP A 192 2.17 3.05 -9.57
C ASP A 192 1.60 3.65 -8.28
N LEU A 193 2.40 3.57 -7.21
CA LEU A 193 2.03 4.01 -5.87
C LEU A 193 2.56 5.42 -5.59
N ALA A 194 1.67 6.27 -5.11
CA ALA A 194 2.02 7.55 -4.51
C ALA A 194 1.40 7.66 -3.12
N VAL A 195 1.63 8.78 -2.45
CA VAL A 195 1.09 9.05 -1.10
C VAL A 195 0.42 10.43 -1.05
N ASN A 196 -0.57 10.57 -0.18
CA ASN A 196 -1.13 11.86 0.24
C ASN A 196 -1.26 11.91 1.77
N ASP A 197 -1.95 12.91 2.33
CA ASP A 197 -2.11 13.07 3.79
C ASP A 197 -2.75 11.85 4.50
N GLN A 198 -3.44 10.99 3.76
CA GLN A 198 -4.13 9.80 4.25
C GLN A 198 -3.43 8.49 3.87
N GLY A 199 -2.20 8.54 3.34
CA GLY A 199 -1.42 7.36 2.94
C GLY A 199 -1.49 7.05 1.45
N PHE A 200 -1.34 5.77 1.08
CA PHE A 200 -1.13 5.36 -0.31
C PHE A 200 -2.32 5.64 -1.24
N VAL A 201 -2.01 6.05 -2.46
CA VAL A 201 -2.93 6.20 -3.59
C VAL A 201 -2.30 5.56 -4.81
N VAL A 202 -3.12 5.11 -5.75
CA VAL A 202 -2.67 4.48 -6.99
C VAL A 202 -2.87 5.45 -8.15
N ARG A 203 -1.81 5.66 -8.95
CA ARG A 203 -1.88 6.47 -10.18
C ARG A 203 -2.38 5.61 -11.33
N GLY A 204 -3.37 6.12 -12.05
CA GLY A 204 -3.79 5.57 -13.35
C GLY A 204 -2.94 6.15 -14.48
N THR A 205 -3.10 5.62 -15.69
CA THR A 205 -2.39 6.15 -16.88
C THR A 205 -2.85 7.56 -17.26
N ASP A 206 -4.15 7.85 -17.11
CA ASP A 206 -4.77 9.10 -17.59
C ASP A 206 -5.70 9.74 -16.55
N ASP A 207 -5.85 9.13 -15.38
CA ASP A 207 -6.75 9.56 -14.31
C ASP A 207 -6.00 10.10 -13.09
N ALA A 208 -6.69 10.96 -12.33
CA ALA A 208 -6.19 11.42 -11.04
C ALA A 208 -5.90 10.22 -10.11
N PRO A 209 -4.89 10.31 -9.23
CA PRO A 209 -4.58 9.23 -8.29
C PRO A 209 -5.80 8.90 -7.42
N LEU A 210 -6.14 7.62 -7.33
CA LEU A 210 -7.29 7.14 -6.55
C LEU A 210 -6.85 6.31 -5.36
N ARG A 211 -7.60 6.45 -4.27
CA ARG A 211 -7.46 5.59 -3.09
C ARG A 211 -8.34 4.36 -3.28
N PHE A 212 -7.72 3.19 -3.36
CA PHE A 212 -8.43 1.92 -3.37
C PHE A 212 -8.59 1.40 -1.94
N CYS A 213 -9.84 1.25 -1.52
CA CYS A 213 -10.20 0.80 -0.18
C CYS A 213 -10.94 -0.55 -0.25
N PRO A 214 -10.69 -1.48 0.68
CA PRO A 214 -11.46 -2.72 0.79
C PRO A 214 -12.97 -2.52 0.95
N SER A 215 -13.42 -1.37 1.45
CA SER A 215 -14.85 -1.06 1.56
C SER A 215 -15.58 -1.02 0.22
N ALA A 216 -14.86 -0.80 -0.89
CA ALA A 216 -15.42 -0.91 -2.24
C ALA A 216 -15.89 -2.34 -2.58
N ALA A 217 -15.42 -3.35 -1.83
CA ALA A 217 -15.87 -4.73 -1.96
C ALA A 217 -17.16 -5.05 -1.19
N PHE A 218 -17.67 -4.12 -0.39
CA PHE A 218 -18.85 -4.36 0.44
C PHE A 218 -20.14 -4.11 -0.34
N ILE A 219 -21.11 -5.01 -0.14
CA ILE A 219 -22.44 -4.95 -0.76
C ILE A 219 -23.53 -5.06 0.31
N GLY A 220 -24.71 -4.52 -0.01
CA GLY A 220 -25.91 -4.59 0.83
C GLY A 220 -25.64 -4.16 2.28
N PHE A 221 -26.11 -4.96 3.24
CA PHE A 221 -26.03 -4.66 4.67
C PHE A 221 -24.61 -4.34 5.17
N VAL A 222 -23.57 -5.00 4.65
CA VAL A 222 -22.18 -4.74 5.13
C VAL A 222 -21.75 -3.34 4.74
N LYS A 223 -22.15 -2.87 3.54
CA LYS A 223 -21.90 -1.50 3.10
C LYS A 223 -22.64 -0.51 4.00
N ASP A 224 -23.91 -0.77 4.30
CA ASP A 224 -24.70 0.08 5.20
C ASP A 224 -24.07 0.18 6.59
N VAL A 225 -23.57 -0.94 7.14
CA VAL A 225 -22.87 -0.95 8.44
C VAL A 225 -21.56 -0.16 8.37
N ASP A 226 -20.75 -0.32 7.34
CA ASP A 226 -19.50 0.43 7.17
C ASP A 226 -19.75 1.93 7.02
N GLU A 227 -20.83 2.32 6.34
CA GLU A 227 -21.25 3.71 6.20
C GLU A 227 -21.82 4.27 7.50
N LEU A 228 -22.73 3.58 8.18
CA LEU A 228 -23.35 4.08 9.41
C LEU A 228 -22.37 4.15 10.59
N ARG A 229 -21.41 3.24 10.66
CA ARG A 229 -20.41 3.20 11.75
C ARG A 229 -19.46 4.38 11.72
N TYR A 230 -19.15 4.90 10.54
CA TYR A 230 -18.19 5.98 10.33
C TYR A 230 -18.77 7.19 9.59
N GLY A 231 -20.09 7.21 9.44
CA GLY A 231 -20.81 8.29 8.80
C GLY A 231 -20.75 9.51 9.69
N ASN A 232 -20.13 10.56 9.19
CA ASN A 232 -20.47 11.91 9.61
C ASN A 232 -21.98 12.04 9.52
N SER A 233 -22.59 12.55 10.59
CA SER A 233 -24.00 12.95 10.69
C SER A 233 -24.59 13.29 9.33
N ILE A 234 -25.66 12.58 8.95
CA ILE A 234 -26.57 12.97 7.88
C ILE A 234 -27.01 14.41 8.19
N GLN A 235 -26.39 15.42 7.59
CA GLN A 235 -27.00 16.73 7.47
C GLN A 235 -28.03 16.60 6.36
N THR A 236 -29.24 16.27 6.76
CA THR A 236 -30.45 16.60 6.01
C THR A 236 -30.42 18.09 5.69
N GLN A 237 -30.26 18.43 4.41
CA GLN A 237 -30.81 19.67 3.86
C GLN A 237 -32.28 19.46 3.51
#